data_AF-A0A2G2YYX3-F1
#
_entry.id   AF-A0A2G2YYX3-F1
#
_cell.length_a   1.000
_cell.length_b   1.000
_cell.length_c   1.000
_cell.angle_alpha   90.00
_cell.angle_beta   90.00
_cell.angle_gamma   90.00
#
_symmetry.space_group_name_H-M   'P 1'
#
loop_
_entity.id
_entity.type
_entity.pdbx_description
1 polymer ?
#
loop_
_entity_poly.entity_id
_entity_poly.type
_entity_poly.pdbx_seq_one_letter_code
_entity_poly.pdbx_strand_id
1 'polypeptide(L)'
;LQETLHNHDSRMPPQSSYKALEAASDTKEGNESTPKQSLHKNWPLISAIIIYCIFSLHDMAYSEIFSLWAVTPRKFGGLSYSTVDVGEVLSISGCGLLVFQLTLYPLVEKYVGPIAIARAAGVLSIPLLACYPYIAMLSGTALTVAINFASLLKNVLSTSIITGLFILQNKAVDQRQRGAANGLAMTSMSLFKAIGPAGGGLLFSWAQKRLDASILPGSQVAFFVLNVIEAIGVLLTFKPFLVETQKT
;
A
#
# COMPACT_ATOMS: atom_id res chain seq x y z
N LEU A 1 -5.76 -59.15 -26.21
CA LEU A 1 -5.08 -57.85 -25.96
C LEU A 1 -4.78 -57.79 -24.48
N GLN A 2 -3.50 -57.78 -24.12
CA GLN A 2 -3.00 -58.01 -22.75
C GLN A 2 -2.07 -56.85 -22.41
N GLU A 3 -2.36 -56.16 -21.30
CA GLU A 3 -1.65 -54.98 -20.82
C GLU A 3 -0.22 -55.32 -20.35
N THR A 4 0.74 -54.43 -20.63
CA THR A 4 2.13 -54.53 -20.18
C THR A 4 2.32 -53.77 -18.86
N LEU A 5 2.39 -54.52 -17.75
CA LEU A 5 2.70 -54.03 -16.41
C LEU A 5 4.24 -53.93 -16.24
N HIS A 6 4.80 -52.72 -16.13
CA HIS A 6 6.21 -52.53 -15.76
C HIS A 6 6.35 -52.63 -14.23
N ASN A 7 7.03 -53.69 -13.76
CA ASN A 7 7.28 -53.98 -12.35
C ASN A 7 8.50 -53.16 -11.85
N HIS A 8 8.31 -52.26 -10.88
CA HIS A 8 9.43 -51.57 -10.23
C HIS A 8 10.01 -52.46 -9.14
N ASP A 9 11.26 -52.88 -9.31
CA ASP A 9 11.99 -53.71 -8.35
C ASP A 9 12.27 -52.89 -7.07
N SER A 10 11.54 -53.19 -6.00
CA SER A 10 11.64 -52.52 -4.69
C SER A 10 12.92 -52.93 -3.96
N ARG A 11 14.09 -52.46 -4.41
CA ARG A 11 15.33 -52.57 -3.63
C ARG A 11 15.45 -51.37 -2.68
N MET A 12 15.29 -51.62 -1.38
CA MET A 12 15.69 -50.67 -0.34
C MET A 12 17.19 -50.33 -0.50
N PRO A 13 17.57 -49.05 -0.54
CA PRO A 13 18.97 -48.68 -0.61
C PRO A 13 19.71 -49.03 0.69
N PRO A 14 21.02 -49.37 0.63
CA PRO A 14 21.80 -49.81 1.78
C PRO A 14 21.89 -48.71 2.86
N GLN A 15 21.80 -49.11 4.14
CA GLN A 15 21.86 -48.22 5.32
C GLN A 15 23.09 -47.29 5.36
N SER A 16 24.19 -47.62 4.66
CA SER A 16 25.35 -46.72 4.57
C SER A 16 25.07 -45.48 3.73
N SER A 17 24.14 -45.54 2.78
CA SER A 17 23.71 -44.38 1.97
C SER A 17 22.94 -43.38 2.82
N TYR A 18 22.09 -43.88 3.74
CA TYR A 18 21.38 -43.04 4.71
C TYR A 18 22.35 -42.41 5.72
N LYS A 19 23.30 -43.18 6.27
CA LYS A 19 24.32 -42.62 7.18
C LYS A 19 25.27 -41.63 6.49
N ALA A 20 25.58 -41.83 5.22
CA ALA A 20 26.38 -40.88 4.44
C ALA A 20 25.59 -39.60 4.10
N LEU A 21 24.28 -39.71 3.85
CA LEU A 21 23.39 -38.55 3.71
C LEU A 21 23.21 -37.80 5.03
N GLU A 22 23.06 -38.52 6.15
CA GLU A 22 22.94 -37.93 7.49
C GLU A 22 24.25 -37.26 7.92
N ALA A 23 25.41 -37.89 7.66
CA ALA A 23 26.71 -37.26 7.87
C ALA A 23 26.92 -36.05 6.94
N ALA A 24 26.43 -36.08 5.70
CA ALA A 24 26.48 -34.94 4.79
C ALA A 24 25.51 -33.81 5.17
N SER A 25 24.38 -34.11 5.83
CA SER A 25 23.50 -33.11 6.43
C SER A 25 24.06 -32.54 7.72
N ASP A 26 24.75 -33.34 8.53
CA ASP A 26 25.36 -32.91 9.80
C ASP A 26 26.64 -32.09 9.61
N THR A 27 27.29 -32.16 8.45
CA THR A 27 28.56 -31.44 8.19
C THR A 27 28.39 -30.12 7.41
N LYS A 28 27.17 -29.55 7.34
CA LYS A 28 26.94 -28.21 6.76
C LYS A 28 26.19 -27.22 7.64
N GLU A 29 26.27 -27.38 8.96
CA GLU A 29 26.10 -26.25 9.90
C GLU A 29 27.48 -25.78 10.40
N GLY A 30 28.36 -25.50 9.43
CA GLY A 30 29.53 -24.66 9.63
C GLY A 30 29.09 -23.27 10.06
N ASN A 31 29.28 -23.02 11.35
CA ASN A 31 29.13 -21.79 12.10
C ASN A 31 29.69 -20.54 11.39
N GLU A 32 28.88 -19.91 10.54
CA GLU A 32 28.89 -18.45 10.37
C GLU A 32 27.53 -17.91 10.82
N SER A 33 27.29 -18.02 12.13
CA SER A 33 26.26 -17.25 12.80
C SER A 33 26.74 -15.81 12.96
N THR A 34 26.84 -15.06 11.86
CA THR A 34 26.73 -13.60 11.94
C THR A 34 25.50 -13.31 12.80
N PRO A 35 25.63 -12.55 13.90
CA PRO A 35 24.54 -12.38 14.85
C PRO A 35 23.31 -11.95 14.07
N LYS A 36 22.22 -12.74 14.14
CA LYS A 36 20.93 -12.37 13.54
C LYS A 36 20.55 -11.02 14.15
N GLN A 37 20.89 -9.93 13.47
CA GLN A 37 20.49 -8.61 13.93
C GLN A 37 18.97 -8.65 14.03
N SER A 38 18.48 -8.38 15.24
CA SER A 38 17.05 -8.40 15.51
C SER A 38 16.41 -7.31 14.65
N LEU A 39 15.50 -7.68 13.75
CA LEU A 39 14.80 -6.76 12.84
C LEU A 39 14.18 -5.57 13.57
N HIS A 40 13.68 -5.79 14.79
CA HIS A 40 13.10 -4.74 15.63
C HIS A 40 14.08 -3.66 16.08
N LYS A 41 15.40 -3.94 16.07
CA LYS A 41 16.45 -2.94 16.36
C LYS A 41 16.91 -2.19 15.11
N ASN A 42 16.49 -2.63 13.92
CA ASN A 42 16.81 -1.95 12.66
C ASN A 42 15.88 -0.76 12.47
N TRP A 43 16.31 0.42 12.93
CA TRP A 43 15.52 1.65 12.86
C TRP A 43 15.12 2.06 11.43
N PRO A 44 16.00 2.01 10.41
CA PRO A 44 15.61 2.22 9.01
C PRO A 44 14.42 1.34 8.57
N LEU A 45 14.42 0.05 8.94
CA LEU A 45 13.31 -0.84 8.65
C LEU A 45 12.03 -0.43 9.39
N ILE A 46 12.12 -0.24 10.71
CA ILE A 46 10.95 0.05 11.55
C ILE A 46 10.31 1.40 11.19
N SER A 47 11.11 2.43 10.94
CA SER A 47 10.61 3.74 10.48
C SER A 47 9.87 3.62 9.14
N ALA A 48 10.40 2.86 8.18
CA ALA A 48 9.73 2.61 6.90
C ALA A 48 8.43 1.79 7.06
N ILE A 49 8.37 0.84 8.00
CA ILE A 49 7.14 0.09 8.32
C ILE A 49 6.08 1.00 8.95
N ILE A 50 6.46 1.88 9.87
CA ILE A 50 5.52 2.81 10.52
C ILE A 50 4.87 3.74 9.48
N ILE A 51 5.67 4.33 8.60
CA ILE A 51 5.17 5.20 7.53
C ILE A 51 4.27 4.40 6.59
N TYR A 52 4.68 3.17 6.24
CA TYR A 52 3.88 2.27 5.41
C TYR A 52 2.52 1.97 6.03
N CYS A 53 2.44 1.75 7.34
CA CYS A 53 1.18 1.57 8.07
C CYS A 53 0.30 2.83 8.02
N ILE A 54 0.86 4.02 8.19
CA ILE A 54 0.11 5.30 8.15
C ILE A 54 -0.49 5.53 6.77
N PHE A 55 0.30 5.40 5.70
CA PHE A 55 -0.22 5.56 4.34
C PHE A 55 -1.23 4.47 3.98
N SER A 56 -1.05 3.24 4.47
CA SER A 56 -2.00 2.15 4.24
C SER A 56 -3.33 2.35 4.95
N LEU A 57 -3.29 2.88 6.17
CA LEU A 57 -4.48 3.32 6.89
C LEU A 57 -5.20 4.44 6.12
N HIS A 58 -4.44 5.46 5.70
CA HIS A 58 -4.97 6.58 4.92
C HIS A 58 -5.63 6.10 3.62
N ASP A 59 -4.96 5.22 2.87
CA ASP A 59 -5.46 4.68 1.61
C ASP A 59 -6.75 3.89 1.79
N MET A 60 -6.84 3.08 2.86
CA MET A 60 -8.05 2.33 3.17
C MET A 60 -9.19 3.24 3.63
N ALA A 61 -8.91 4.23 4.48
CA ALA A 61 -9.90 5.22 4.89
C ALA A 61 -10.40 6.07 3.71
N TYR A 62 -9.49 6.44 2.80
CA TYR A 62 -9.84 7.12 1.55
C TYR A 62 -10.77 6.27 0.69
N SER A 63 -10.47 4.97 0.48
CA SER A 63 -11.32 4.09 -0.34
C SER A 63 -12.74 3.99 0.22
N GLU A 64 -12.87 3.89 1.54
CA GLU A 64 -14.17 3.88 2.23
C GLU A 64 -14.90 5.22 2.06
N ILE A 65 -14.23 6.33 2.36
CA ILE A 65 -14.81 7.68 2.27
C ILE A 65 -15.20 8.01 0.84
N PHE A 66 -14.37 7.66 -0.15
CA PHE A 66 -14.66 7.86 -1.57
C PHE A 66 -15.95 7.14 -1.96
N SER A 67 -16.10 5.89 -1.55
CA SER A 67 -17.29 5.08 -1.86
C SER A 67 -18.55 5.68 -1.23
N LEU A 68 -18.49 6.02 0.07
CA LEU A 68 -19.60 6.66 0.79
C LEU A 68 -19.96 8.03 0.22
N TRP A 69 -18.96 8.84 -0.12
CA TRP A 69 -19.15 10.16 -0.70
C TRP A 69 -19.71 10.11 -2.12
N ALA A 70 -19.25 9.18 -2.96
CA ALA A 70 -19.75 9.05 -4.32
C ALA A 70 -21.23 8.67 -4.34
N VAL A 71 -21.68 7.75 -3.49
CA VAL A 71 -23.11 7.36 -3.41
C VAL A 71 -23.99 8.38 -2.69
N THR A 72 -23.39 9.29 -1.91
CA THR A 72 -24.14 10.31 -1.18
C THR A 72 -24.89 11.23 -2.15
N PRO A 73 -26.17 11.56 -1.88
CA PRO A 73 -26.94 12.48 -2.72
C PRO A 73 -26.26 13.84 -2.92
N ARG A 74 -26.43 14.42 -4.11
CA ARG A 74 -25.95 15.78 -4.48
C ARG A 74 -26.30 16.86 -3.47
N LYS A 75 -27.51 16.79 -2.88
CA LYS A 75 -27.97 17.74 -1.84
C LYS A 75 -27.11 17.76 -0.57
N PHE A 76 -26.30 16.72 -0.36
CA PHE A 76 -25.37 16.57 0.76
C PHE A 76 -23.90 16.64 0.31
N GLY A 77 -23.63 17.15 -0.89
CA GLY A 77 -22.28 17.34 -1.42
C GLY A 77 -21.59 16.07 -1.92
N GLY A 78 -22.35 15.00 -2.21
CA GLY A 78 -21.88 13.80 -2.89
C GLY A 78 -22.19 13.79 -4.40
N LEU A 79 -21.96 12.65 -5.07
CA LEU A 79 -22.13 12.55 -6.53
C LEU A 79 -23.50 12.03 -6.99
N SER A 80 -24.29 11.45 -6.07
CA SER A 80 -25.48 10.63 -6.39
C SER A 80 -25.19 9.45 -7.31
N TYR A 81 -24.01 8.84 -7.21
CA TYR A 81 -23.66 7.66 -8.00
C TYR A 81 -24.34 6.41 -7.45
N SER A 82 -24.63 5.46 -8.34
CA SER A 82 -24.95 4.09 -7.94
C SER A 82 -23.66 3.34 -7.57
N THR A 83 -23.80 2.21 -6.86
CA THR A 83 -22.66 1.33 -6.57
C THR A 83 -21.99 0.81 -7.85
N VAL A 84 -22.75 0.68 -8.95
CA VAL A 84 -22.23 0.25 -10.25
C VAL A 84 -21.31 1.33 -10.82
N ASP A 85 -21.71 2.60 -10.78
CA ASP A 85 -20.89 3.71 -11.28
C ASP A 85 -19.58 3.85 -10.49
N VAL A 86 -19.64 3.64 -9.16
CA VAL A 86 -18.44 3.62 -8.30
C VAL A 86 -17.51 2.46 -8.71
N GLY A 87 -18.08 1.28 -8.93
CA GLY A 87 -17.33 0.11 -9.40
C GLY A 87 -16.67 0.34 -10.77
N GLU A 88 -17.33 1.04 -11.68
CA GLU A 88 -16.77 1.41 -12.99
C GLU A 88 -15.55 2.33 -12.84
N VAL A 89 -15.67 3.41 -12.07
CA VAL A 89 -14.55 4.34 -11.82
C VAL A 89 -13.36 3.63 -11.20
N LEU A 90 -13.61 2.77 -10.20
CA LEU A 90 -12.57 1.96 -9.56
C LEU A 90 -11.92 0.96 -10.52
N SER A 91 -12.71 0.34 -11.40
CA SER A 91 -12.21 -0.61 -12.40
C SER A 91 -11.32 0.06 -13.44
N ILE A 92 -11.75 1.21 -13.98
CA ILE A 92 -10.94 2.03 -14.90
C ILE A 92 -9.63 2.45 -14.23
N SER A 93 -9.72 2.92 -12.98
CA SER A 93 -8.55 3.32 -12.19
C SER A 93 -7.60 2.14 -11.95
N GLY A 94 -8.14 0.95 -11.63
CA GLY A 94 -7.37 -0.28 -11.42
C GLY A 94 -6.64 -0.73 -12.68
N CYS A 95 -7.31 -0.73 -13.84
CA CYS A 95 -6.67 -1.03 -15.13
C CYS A 95 -5.53 -0.06 -15.44
N GLY A 96 -5.77 1.25 -15.29
CA GLY A 96 -4.73 2.26 -15.51
C GLY A 96 -3.56 2.14 -14.54
N LEU A 97 -3.85 1.82 -13.27
CA LEU A 97 -2.84 1.57 -12.25
C LEU A 97 -1.93 0.40 -12.63
N LEU A 98 -2.50 -0.72 -13.12
CA LEU A 98 -1.71 -1.88 -13.55
C LEU A 98 -0.74 -1.51 -14.68
N VAL A 99 -1.20 -0.74 -15.67
CA VAL A 99 -0.34 -0.27 -16.77
C VAL A 99 0.79 0.61 -16.22
N PHE A 100 0.46 1.57 -15.36
CA PHE A 100 1.45 2.46 -14.73
C PHE A 100 2.50 1.66 -13.94
N GLN A 101 2.06 0.69 -13.13
CA GLN A 101 2.94 -0.05 -12.23
C GLN A 101 3.90 -0.98 -12.98
N LEU A 102 3.44 -1.60 -14.08
CA LEU A 102 4.26 -2.51 -14.87
C LEU A 102 5.25 -1.79 -15.79
N THR A 103 4.93 -0.56 -16.22
CA THR A 103 5.70 0.15 -17.24
C THR A 103 6.42 1.38 -16.69
N LEU A 104 5.67 2.37 -16.21
CA LEU A 104 6.17 3.69 -15.86
C LEU A 104 6.87 3.72 -14.51
N TYR A 105 6.33 3.07 -13.48
CA TYR A 105 6.92 3.14 -12.13
C TYR A 105 8.38 2.66 -12.09
N PRO A 106 8.77 1.50 -12.66
CA PRO A 106 10.16 1.04 -12.67
C PRO A 106 11.10 1.99 -13.42
N LEU A 107 10.61 2.62 -14.49
CA LEU A 107 11.39 3.60 -15.25
C LEU A 107 11.68 4.83 -14.38
N VAL A 108 10.66 5.39 -13.73
CA VAL A 108 10.80 6.59 -12.90
C VAL A 108 11.63 6.30 -11.64
N GLU A 109 11.42 5.15 -10.98
CA GLU A 109 12.17 4.75 -9.78
C GLU A 109 13.66 4.63 -10.04
N LYS A 110 14.06 4.11 -11.21
CA LYS A 110 15.46 3.99 -11.60
C LYS A 110 16.19 5.34 -11.64
N TYR A 111 15.51 6.42 -12.07
CA TYR A 111 16.13 7.73 -12.23
C TYR A 111 15.99 8.65 -11.01
N VAL A 112 14.84 8.58 -10.32
CA VAL A 112 14.49 9.54 -9.24
C VAL A 112 14.73 8.94 -7.85
N GLY A 113 14.63 7.62 -7.72
CA GLY A 113 14.71 6.91 -6.45
C GLY A 113 13.39 6.91 -5.66
N PRO A 114 13.22 5.92 -4.76
CA PRO A 114 11.94 5.63 -4.11
C PRO A 114 11.48 6.71 -3.12
N ILE A 115 12.40 7.37 -2.40
CA ILE A 115 12.03 8.41 -1.41
C ILE A 115 11.50 9.66 -2.08
N ALA A 116 12.19 10.14 -3.12
CA ALA A 116 11.77 11.34 -3.83
C ALA A 116 10.41 11.13 -4.51
N ILE A 117 10.18 9.94 -5.08
CA ILE A 117 8.87 9.56 -5.63
C ILE A 117 7.79 9.55 -4.54
N ALA A 118 8.03 8.89 -3.40
CA ALA A 118 7.05 8.83 -2.32
C ALA A 118 6.72 10.23 -1.77
N ARG A 119 7.72 11.10 -1.60
CA ARG A 119 7.52 12.49 -1.16
C ARG A 119 6.73 13.31 -2.17
N ALA A 120 7.14 13.28 -3.44
CA ALA A 120 6.44 14.00 -4.50
C ALA A 120 5.00 13.50 -4.64
N ALA A 121 4.79 12.19 -4.59
CA ALA A 121 3.47 11.59 -4.69
C ALA A 121 2.56 11.99 -3.51
N GLY A 122 3.08 12.01 -2.28
CA GLY A 122 2.31 12.46 -1.12
C GLY A 122 1.99 13.95 -1.16
N VAL A 123 2.96 14.80 -1.54
CA VAL A 123 2.73 16.25 -1.71
C VAL A 123 1.69 16.53 -2.80
N LEU A 124 1.72 15.80 -3.92
CA LEU A 124 0.75 15.94 -5.00
C LEU A 124 -0.63 15.37 -4.64
N SER A 125 -0.69 14.39 -3.73
CA SER A 125 -1.96 13.82 -3.25
C SER A 125 -2.76 14.82 -2.43
N ILE A 126 -2.11 15.74 -1.70
CA ILE A 126 -2.78 16.74 -0.87
C ILE A 126 -3.70 17.69 -1.68
N PRO A 127 -3.21 18.43 -2.69
CA PRO A 127 -4.09 19.29 -3.50
C PRO A 127 -5.11 18.45 -4.28
N LEU A 128 -4.75 17.24 -4.71
CA LEU A 128 -5.69 16.34 -5.38
C LEU A 128 -6.88 16.00 -4.48
N LEU A 129 -6.65 15.60 -3.23
CA LEU A 129 -7.72 15.32 -2.26
C LEU A 129 -8.54 16.57 -1.95
N ALA A 130 -7.89 17.73 -1.85
CA ALA A 130 -8.59 19.00 -1.63
C ALA A 130 -9.55 19.36 -2.78
N CYS A 131 -9.30 18.86 -4.01
CA CYS A 131 -10.17 19.07 -5.16
C CYS A 131 -11.47 18.23 -5.14
N TYR A 132 -11.53 17.10 -4.42
CA TYR A 132 -12.69 16.18 -4.49
C TYR A 132 -14.04 16.85 -4.19
N PRO A 133 -14.20 17.65 -3.13
CA PRO A 133 -15.45 18.36 -2.88
C PRO A 133 -15.86 19.30 -4.02
N TYR A 134 -14.90 19.90 -4.72
CA TYR A 134 -15.17 20.78 -5.86
C TYR A 134 -15.51 20.00 -7.13
N ILE A 135 -14.96 18.80 -7.31
CA ILE A 135 -15.35 17.90 -8.40
C ILE A 135 -16.84 17.57 -8.30
N ALA A 136 -17.42 17.43 -7.10
CA ALA A 136 -18.87 17.21 -6.94
C ALA A 136 -19.76 18.35 -7.45
N MET A 137 -19.20 19.55 -7.63
CA MET A 137 -19.93 20.69 -8.22
C MET A 137 -20.06 20.58 -9.74
N LEU A 138 -19.24 19.74 -10.39
CA LEU A 138 -19.34 19.46 -11.82
C LEU A 138 -20.55 18.56 -12.12
N SER A 139 -21.03 18.60 -13.35
CA SER A 139 -22.16 17.76 -13.81
C SER A 139 -21.89 17.17 -15.19
N GLY A 140 -22.65 16.13 -15.53
CA GLY A 140 -22.56 15.47 -16.83
C GLY A 140 -21.17 14.90 -17.12
N THR A 141 -20.73 15.05 -18.37
CA THR A 141 -19.46 14.50 -18.88
C THR A 141 -18.23 15.06 -18.18
N ALA A 142 -18.26 16.34 -17.78
CA ALA A 142 -17.15 16.98 -17.07
C ALA A 142 -16.89 16.30 -15.71
N LEU A 143 -17.94 15.94 -14.98
CA LEU A 143 -17.80 15.17 -13.74
C LEU A 143 -17.19 13.80 -14.01
N THR A 144 -17.73 13.06 -14.98
CA THR A 144 -17.26 11.70 -15.30
C THR A 144 -15.78 11.70 -15.67
N VAL A 145 -15.33 12.65 -16.48
CA VAL A 145 -13.92 12.79 -16.87
C VAL A 145 -13.07 13.17 -15.66
N ALA A 146 -13.49 14.20 -14.90
CA ALA A 146 -12.74 14.68 -13.74
C ALA A 146 -12.57 13.60 -12.67
N ILE A 147 -13.63 12.84 -12.36
CA ILE A 147 -13.59 11.83 -11.31
C ILE A 147 -12.75 10.61 -11.69
N ASN A 148 -12.83 10.16 -12.96
CA ASN A 148 -11.99 9.07 -13.44
C ASN A 148 -10.52 9.47 -13.45
N PHE A 149 -10.20 10.67 -13.91
CA PHE A 149 -8.84 11.19 -13.86
C PHE A 149 -8.33 11.35 -12.43
N ALA A 150 -9.12 11.96 -11.55
CA ALA A 150 -8.73 12.16 -10.15
C ALA A 150 -8.55 10.83 -9.39
N SER A 151 -9.43 9.85 -9.64
CA SER A 151 -9.34 8.51 -9.04
C SER A 151 -8.11 7.77 -9.55
N LEU A 152 -7.86 7.76 -10.87
CA LEU A 152 -6.67 7.16 -11.45
C LEU A 152 -5.39 7.79 -10.88
N LEU A 153 -5.33 9.13 -10.87
CA LEU A 153 -4.18 9.86 -10.34
C LEU A 153 -3.96 9.55 -8.86
N LYS A 154 -5.02 9.52 -8.04
CA LYS A 154 -4.88 9.16 -6.61
C LYS A 154 -4.35 7.75 -6.44
N ASN A 155 -4.83 6.78 -7.21
CA ASN A 155 -4.36 5.39 -7.15
C ASN A 155 -2.88 5.27 -7.54
N VAL A 156 -2.47 5.96 -8.60
CA VAL A 156 -1.07 6.03 -9.06
C VAL A 156 -0.16 6.64 -7.99
N LEU A 157 -0.55 7.76 -7.40
CA LEU A 157 0.24 8.42 -6.35
C LEU A 157 0.32 7.52 -5.10
N SER A 158 -0.80 6.97 -4.65
CA SER A 158 -0.86 6.09 -3.47
C SER A 158 0.04 4.87 -3.63
N THR A 159 -0.09 4.17 -4.75
CA THR A 159 0.71 2.96 -5.03
C THR A 159 2.19 3.29 -5.19
N SER A 160 2.53 4.47 -5.72
CA SER A 160 3.92 4.92 -5.82
C SER A 160 4.55 5.10 -4.43
N ILE A 161 3.82 5.67 -3.47
CA ILE A 161 4.27 5.82 -2.08
C ILE A 161 4.50 4.44 -1.45
N ILE A 162 3.50 3.57 -1.54
CA ILE A 162 3.55 2.21 -0.97
C ILE A 162 4.71 1.41 -1.56
N THR A 163 4.88 1.43 -2.88
CA THR A 163 5.96 0.73 -3.57
C THR A 163 7.33 1.28 -3.15
N GLY A 164 7.46 2.60 -3.05
CA GLY A 164 8.70 3.25 -2.60
C GLY A 164 9.07 2.82 -1.18
N LEU A 165 8.13 2.80 -0.25
CA LEU A 165 8.34 2.36 1.12
C LEU A 165 8.70 0.87 1.21
N PHE A 166 8.06 0.03 0.40
CA PHE A 166 8.39 -1.39 0.32
C PHE A 166 9.81 -1.63 -0.21
N ILE A 167 10.26 -0.84 -1.20
CA ILE A 167 11.65 -0.87 -1.68
C ILE A 167 12.62 -0.48 -0.56
N LEU A 168 12.30 0.55 0.24
CA LEU A 168 13.13 0.96 1.38
C LEU A 168 13.25 -0.12 2.46
N GLN A 169 12.14 -0.77 2.80
CA GLN A 169 12.14 -1.89 3.75
C GLN A 169 13.07 -3.01 3.26
N ASN A 170 12.98 -3.38 1.98
CA ASN A 170 13.86 -4.42 1.40
C ASN A 170 15.32 -3.98 1.25
N LYS A 171 15.61 -2.67 1.10
CA LYS A 171 16.97 -2.11 1.10
C LYS A 171 17.56 -2.05 2.52
N ALA A 172 16.73 -1.96 3.55
CA ALA A 172 17.16 -1.88 4.93
C ALA A 172 17.59 -3.22 5.54
N VAL A 173 17.30 -4.35 4.89
CA VAL A 173 17.58 -5.70 5.41
C VAL A 173 18.31 -6.58 4.40
N ASP A 174 19.14 -7.49 4.92
CA ASP A 174 19.81 -8.49 4.13
C ASP A 174 18.83 -9.49 3.49
N GLN A 175 19.20 -10.03 2.32
CA GLN A 175 18.37 -10.95 1.54
C GLN A 175 17.82 -12.12 2.37
N ARG A 176 18.61 -12.67 3.30
CA ARG A 176 18.23 -13.79 4.17
C ARG A 176 17.08 -13.44 5.13
N GLN A 177 16.93 -12.16 5.48
CA GLN A 177 15.92 -11.70 6.45
C GLN A 177 14.72 -11.01 5.80
N ARG A 178 14.73 -10.78 4.47
CA ARG A 178 13.63 -10.12 3.73
C ARG A 178 12.28 -10.79 3.94
N GLY A 179 12.22 -12.12 4.02
CA GLY A 179 10.98 -12.85 4.27
C GLY A 179 10.35 -12.47 5.62
N ALA A 180 11.14 -12.46 6.70
CA ALA A 180 10.68 -12.08 8.03
C ALA A 180 10.33 -10.58 8.11
N ALA A 181 11.12 -9.71 7.49
CA ALA A 181 10.87 -8.27 7.43
C ALA A 181 9.56 -7.94 6.69
N ASN A 182 9.34 -8.56 5.52
CA ASN A 182 8.10 -8.39 4.75
C ASN A 182 6.90 -8.99 5.49
N GLY A 183 7.06 -10.13 6.18
CA GLY A 183 6.02 -10.69 7.03
C GLY A 183 5.60 -9.73 8.15
N LEU A 184 6.57 -9.11 8.84
CA LEU A 184 6.32 -8.09 9.85
C LEU A 184 5.59 -6.88 9.24
N ALA A 185 6.11 -6.34 8.14
CA ALA A 185 5.53 -5.18 7.46
C ALA A 185 4.08 -5.43 7.02
N MET A 186 3.82 -6.58 6.38
CA MET A 186 2.49 -6.95 5.89
C MET A 186 1.51 -7.16 7.04
N THR A 187 1.95 -7.77 8.14
CA THR A 187 1.10 -7.97 9.33
C THR A 187 0.75 -6.63 9.99
N SER A 188 1.74 -5.77 10.21
CA SER A 188 1.52 -4.43 10.79
C SER A 188 0.62 -3.57 9.90
N MET A 189 0.88 -3.54 8.59
CA MET A 189 0.09 -2.79 7.63
C MET A 189 -1.36 -3.29 7.58
N SER A 190 -1.57 -4.61 7.58
CA SER A 190 -2.92 -5.21 7.55
C SER A 190 -3.74 -4.85 8.80
N LEU A 191 -3.11 -4.82 9.97
CA LEU A 191 -3.77 -4.37 11.21
C LEU A 191 -4.27 -2.92 11.08
N PHE A 192 -3.45 -2.04 10.50
CA PHE A 192 -3.82 -0.64 10.27
C PHE A 192 -4.89 -0.51 9.18
N LYS A 193 -4.84 -1.31 8.11
CA LYS A 193 -5.93 -1.33 7.13
C LYS A 193 -7.24 -1.81 7.73
N ALA A 194 -7.23 -2.77 8.66
CA ALA A 194 -8.44 -3.31 9.26
C ALA A 194 -9.29 -2.24 9.98
N ILE A 195 -8.65 -1.23 10.58
CA ILE A 195 -9.35 -0.12 11.26
C ILE A 195 -9.78 1.01 10.29
N GLY A 196 -9.23 1.02 9.07
CA GLY A 196 -9.46 2.07 8.07
C GLY A 196 -10.93 2.31 7.73
N PRO A 197 -11.72 1.27 7.37
CA PRO A 197 -13.13 1.44 7.01
C PRO A 197 -13.97 1.95 8.20
N ALA A 198 -13.75 1.41 9.40
CA ALA A 198 -14.46 1.86 10.59
C ALA A 198 -14.17 3.34 10.90
N GLY A 199 -12.89 3.75 10.84
CA GLY A 199 -12.47 5.13 11.05
C GLY A 199 -13.00 6.07 9.95
N GLY A 200 -12.90 5.67 8.69
CA GLY A 200 -13.38 6.42 7.54
C GLY A 200 -14.90 6.62 7.56
N GLY A 201 -15.66 5.57 7.86
CA GLY A 201 -17.12 5.61 7.99
C GLY A 201 -17.60 6.48 9.15
N LEU A 202 -16.94 6.40 10.32
CA LEU A 202 -17.23 7.29 11.45
C LEU A 202 -16.92 8.75 11.13
N LEU A 203 -15.76 9.02 10.52
CA LEU A 203 -15.36 10.36 10.09
C LEU A 203 -16.35 10.94 9.08
N PHE A 204 -16.75 10.16 8.07
CA PHE A 204 -17.70 10.59 7.05
C PHE A 204 -19.10 10.81 7.64
N SER A 205 -19.55 9.93 8.54
CA SER A 205 -20.84 10.09 9.23
C SER A 205 -20.86 11.35 10.10
N TRP A 206 -19.75 11.67 10.77
CA TRP A 206 -19.60 12.91 11.52
C TRP A 206 -19.58 14.14 10.60
N ALA A 207 -18.89 14.04 9.45
CA ALA A 207 -18.84 15.08 8.44
C ALA A 207 -20.25 15.43 7.92
N GLN A 208 -21.10 14.43 7.65
CA GLN A 208 -22.48 14.62 7.20
C GLN A 208 -23.40 15.30 8.22
N LYS A 209 -23.07 15.27 9.53
CA LYS A 209 -23.83 16.01 10.56
C LYS A 209 -23.50 17.50 10.58
N ARG A 210 -22.48 17.95 9.84
CA ARG A 210 -21.93 19.31 9.86
C ARG A 210 -22.13 20.03 8.53
N LEU A 211 -23.26 19.81 7.86
CA LEU A 211 -23.57 20.48 6.59
C LEU A 211 -23.73 22.00 6.76
N ASP A 212 -24.25 22.45 7.91
CA ASP A 212 -24.51 23.87 8.19
C ASP A 212 -23.31 24.62 8.79
N ALA A 213 -22.13 23.98 8.85
CA ALA A 213 -20.93 24.60 9.42
C ALA A 213 -20.35 25.66 8.47
N SER A 214 -19.93 26.80 9.02
CA SER A 214 -19.32 27.89 8.25
C SER A 214 -17.90 27.59 7.74
N ILE A 215 -17.20 26.64 8.39
CA ILE A 215 -15.84 26.23 8.03
C ILE A 215 -15.86 24.72 7.76
N LEU A 216 -15.42 24.33 6.55
CA LEU A 216 -15.35 22.94 6.07
C LEU A 216 -16.67 22.17 6.23
N PRO A 217 -17.76 22.59 5.57
CA PRO A 217 -19.05 21.90 5.66
C PRO A 217 -19.03 20.51 5.01
N GLY A 218 -19.80 19.59 5.59
CA GLY A 218 -20.09 18.30 4.98
C GLY A 218 -18.85 17.50 4.61
N SER A 219 -18.80 16.99 3.38
CA SER A 219 -17.69 16.18 2.85
C SER A 219 -16.33 16.87 2.90
N GLN A 220 -16.27 18.21 2.91
CA GLN A 220 -14.99 18.94 2.93
C GLN A 220 -14.15 18.62 4.17
N VAL A 221 -14.77 18.45 5.35
CA VAL A 221 -14.00 18.13 6.57
C VAL A 221 -13.43 16.71 6.52
N ALA A 222 -14.11 15.76 5.87
CA ALA A 222 -13.60 14.40 5.71
C ALA A 222 -12.33 14.38 4.85
N PHE A 223 -12.36 15.04 3.68
CA PHE A 223 -11.18 15.18 2.82
C PHE A 223 -10.08 16.03 3.45
N PHE A 224 -10.42 17.04 4.27
CA PHE A 224 -9.45 17.81 5.03
C PHE A 224 -8.73 16.93 6.08
N VAL A 225 -9.45 16.11 6.83
CA VAL A 225 -8.82 15.20 7.81
C VAL A 225 -7.94 14.17 7.11
N LEU A 226 -8.37 13.63 5.96
CA LEU A 226 -7.50 12.78 5.13
C LEU A 226 -6.22 13.51 4.71
N ASN A 227 -6.32 14.77 4.27
CA ASN A 227 -5.17 15.60 3.94
C ASN A 227 -4.22 15.84 5.12
N VAL A 228 -4.75 16.00 6.35
CA VAL A 228 -3.92 16.13 7.55
C VAL A 228 -3.15 14.84 7.81
N ILE A 229 -3.79 13.68 7.69
CA ILE A 229 -3.13 12.37 7.86
C ILE A 229 -2.06 12.18 6.79
N GLU A 230 -2.36 12.50 5.53
CA GLU A 230 -1.41 12.45 4.41
C GLU A 230 -0.21 13.38 4.66
N ALA A 231 -0.46 14.62 5.10
CA ALA A 231 0.58 15.59 5.41
C ALA A 231 1.48 15.10 6.56
N ILE A 232 0.91 14.51 7.61
CA ILE A 232 1.69 13.87 8.68
C ILE A 232 2.54 12.72 8.11
N GLY A 233 1.96 11.87 7.26
CA GLY A 233 2.68 10.80 6.58
C GLY A 233 3.86 11.32 5.77
N VAL A 234 3.66 12.38 4.99
CA VAL A 234 4.70 13.06 4.21
C VAL A 234 5.77 13.65 5.12
N LEU A 235 5.40 14.35 6.20
CA LEU A 235 6.35 14.93 7.16
C LEU A 235 7.24 13.84 7.79
N LEU A 236 6.68 12.68 8.12
CA LEU A 236 7.43 11.54 8.66
C LEU A 236 8.40 10.91 7.65
N THR A 237 8.24 11.17 6.34
CA THR A 237 9.24 10.73 5.35
C THR A 237 10.53 11.55 5.39
N PHE A 238 10.56 12.70 6.08
CA PHE A 238 11.76 13.52 6.20
C PHE A 238 12.62 13.10 7.39
N LYS A 239 13.91 13.49 7.34
CA LYS A 239 14.81 13.32 8.48
C LYS A 239 14.30 14.18 9.64
N PRO A 240 14.40 13.73 10.91
CA PRO A 240 15.18 12.57 11.38
C PRO A 240 14.43 11.22 11.37
N PHE A 241 13.16 11.18 10.98
CA PHE A 241 12.33 9.99 11.20
C PHE A 241 12.66 8.86 10.22
N LEU A 242 12.53 9.10 8.91
CA LEU A 242 12.91 8.12 7.89
C LEU A 242 14.42 8.19 7.62
N VAL A 243 15.13 7.14 8.03
CA VAL A 243 16.58 7.02 7.86
C VAL A 243 16.88 6.07 6.72
N GLU A 244 17.65 6.50 5.72
CA GLU A 244 18.21 5.60 4.71
C GLU A 244 19.39 4.83 5.27
N THR A 245 19.41 3.52 5.00
CA THR A 245 20.61 2.73 5.17
C THR A 245 21.62 3.17 4.12
N GLN A 246 22.66 3.92 4.52
CA GLN A 246 23.79 4.18 3.65
C GLN A 246 24.49 2.86 3.37
N LYS A 247 24.62 2.50 2.08
CA LYS A 247 25.56 1.45 1.67
C LYS A 247 26.96 2.01 1.88
N THR A 248 27.62 1.61 2.96
CA THR A 248 29.09 1.56 3.04
C THR A 248 29.62 0.47 2.14
#